data_AF-A0A9E5YNI0-F1
#
_entry.id   AF-A0A9E5YNI0-F1
#
_cell.length_a   1.000
_cell.length_b   1.000
_cell.length_c   1.000
_cell.angle_alpha   90.00
_cell.angle_beta   90.00
_cell.angle_gamma   90.00
#
_symmetry.space_group_name_H-M   'P 1'
#
loop_
_entity.id
_entity.type
_entity.pdbx_description
1 polymer ?
#
loop_
_entity_poly.entity_id
_entity_poly.type
_entity_poly.pdbx_seq_one_letter_code
_entity_poly.pdbx_strand_id
1 'polypeptide(L)'
;MSKEIVLDIETQNTFQDVGGWNHEKLKISLIGVYFYETDTYETFLEADLPSLWPRLEHADRIIGYNQKSFDNPVMNNYYAGDLNQIS
;
A
#
# COMPACT_ATOMS: atom_id res chain seq x y z
N MET A 1 -10.95 9.78 17.19
CA MET A 1 -9.72 8.97 17.37
C MET A 1 -8.75 9.36 16.26
N SER A 2 -7.45 9.07 16.41
CA SER A 2 -6.45 9.33 15.36
C SER A 2 -6.83 8.57 14.09
N LYS A 3 -6.67 9.18 12.90
CA LYS A 3 -6.84 8.50 11.60
C LYS A 3 -5.49 8.03 11.03
N GLU A 4 -4.57 7.69 11.91
CA GLU A 4 -3.33 7.03 11.52
C GLU A 4 -3.59 5.62 10.99
N ILE A 5 -2.79 5.24 10.02
CA ILE A 5 -2.83 3.93 9.38
C ILE A 5 -1.44 3.34 9.42
N VAL A 6 -1.34 2.06 9.76
CA VAL A 6 -0.12 1.26 9.53
C VAL A 6 -0.42 0.30 8.40
N LEU A 7 0.45 0.20 7.39
CA LEU A 7 0.30 -0.77 6.32
C LEU A 7 1.62 -1.40 5.89
N ASP A 8 1.50 -2.55 5.26
CA ASP A 8 2.57 -3.31 4.61
C ASP A 8 1.98 -4.05 3.41
N ILE A 9 2.78 -4.30 2.37
CA ILE A 9 2.33 -4.97 1.15
C ILE A 9 3.07 -6.29 0.89
N GLU A 10 2.37 -7.21 0.25
CA GLU A 10 2.96 -8.42 -0.31
C GLU A 10 2.80 -8.41 -1.84
N THR A 11 3.76 -9.02 -2.55
CA THR A 11 3.74 -9.09 -4.02
C THR A 11 3.52 -10.52 -4.53
N GLN A 12 2.89 -10.66 -5.70
CA GLN A 12 2.65 -11.95 -6.35
C GLN A 12 3.92 -12.54 -7.00
N ASN A 13 4.90 -11.67 -7.26
CA ASN A 13 6.12 -11.95 -7.98
C ASN A 13 7.29 -11.20 -7.35
N THR A 14 8.51 -11.66 -7.62
CA THR A 14 9.75 -11.08 -7.11
C THR A 14 10.46 -10.25 -8.18
N PHE A 15 11.48 -9.47 -7.78
CA PHE A 15 12.34 -8.77 -8.74
C PHE A 15 13.05 -9.72 -9.70
N GLN A 16 13.44 -10.91 -9.23
CA GLN A 16 14.05 -11.94 -10.04
C GLN A 16 13.11 -12.40 -11.16
N ASP A 17 11.82 -12.58 -10.85
CA ASP A 17 10.80 -13.02 -11.83
C ASP A 17 10.55 -11.99 -12.94
N VAL A 18 10.78 -10.70 -12.65
CA VAL A 18 10.53 -9.60 -13.61
C VAL A 18 11.79 -9.09 -14.33
N GLY A 19 12.92 -9.75 -14.09
CA GLY A 19 14.19 -9.46 -14.74
C GLY A 19 15.03 -8.35 -14.09
N GLY A 20 14.87 -8.12 -12.79
CA GLY A 20 15.67 -7.18 -12.00
C GLY A 20 14.84 -6.15 -11.23
N TRP A 21 15.50 -5.11 -10.75
CA TRP A 21 14.92 -4.06 -9.90
C TRP A 21 13.97 -3.14 -10.68
N ASN A 22 12.71 -3.57 -10.84
CA ASN A 22 11.66 -2.81 -11.52
C ASN A 22 10.31 -2.97 -10.79
N HIS A 23 9.92 -1.94 -10.03
CA HIS A 23 8.67 -1.91 -9.26
C HIS A 23 7.41 -1.91 -10.14
N GLU A 24 7.47 -1.35 -11.35
CA GLU A 24 6.31 -1.27 -12.27
C GLU A 24 5.82 -2.64 -12.74
N LYS A 25 6.66 -3.67 -12.60
CA LYS A 25 6.34 -5.05 -12.97
C LYS A 25 5.87 -5.90 -11.78
N LEU A 26 5.98 -5.39 -10.55
CA LEU A 26 5.49 -6.08 -9.38
C LEU A 26 3.99 -5.89 -9.26
N LYS A 27 3.30 -6.97 -8.88
CA LYS A 27 1.86 -6.98 -8.65
C LYS A 27 1.57 -7.22 -7.18
N ILE A 28 0.58 -6.54 -6.64
CA ILE A 28 0.17 -6.71 -5.24
C ILE A 28 -0.61 -8.01 -5.09
N SER A 29 -0.23 -8.83 -4.10
CA SER A 29 -1.02 -9.99 -3.69
C SER A 29 -1.98 -9.60 -2.56
N LEU A 30 -1.50 -8.84 -1.58
CA LEU A 30 -2.27 -8.43 -0.40
C LEU A 30 -1.68 -7.14 0.19
N ILE A 31 -2.53 -6.29 0.75
CA ILE A 31 -2.14 -5.21 1.65
C ILE A 31 -2.75 -5.49 3.03
N GLY A 32 -1.90 -5.58 4.05
CA GLY A 32 -2.32 -5.66 5.44
C GLY A 32 -2.38 -4.25 6.02
N VAL A 33 -3.49 -3.92 6.69
CA VAL A 33 -3.71 -2.57 7.20
C VAL A 33 -4.20 -2.63 8.64
N TYR A 34 -3.63 -1.78 9.49
CA TYR A 34 -4.15 -1.48 10.82
C TYR A 34 -4.69 -0.06 10.86
N PHE A 35 -5.94 0.09 11.26
CA PHE A 35 -6.61 1.38 11.38
C PHE A 35 -6.75 1.80 12.84
N TYR A 36 -6.10 2.90 13.23
CA TYR A 36 -6.25 3.46 14.60
C TYR A 36 -7.67 3.97 14.88
N GLU A 37 -8.41 4.37 13.85
CA GLU A 37 -9.78 4.88 13.99
C GLU A 37 -10.76 3.82 14.51
N THR A 38 -10.58 2.58 14.08
CA THR A 38 -11.49 1.45 14.34
C THR A 38 -10.89 0.38 15.24
N ASP A 39 -9.58 0.45 15.53
CA ASP A 39 -8.83 -0.58 16.29
C ASP A 39 -8.93 -1.96 15.62
N THR A 40 -8.80 -1.99 14.29
CA THR A 40 -8.97 -3.20 13.47
C THR A 40 -7.79 -3.45 12.56
N TYR A 41 -7.52 -4.74 12.35
CA TYR A 41 -6.73 -5.22 11.23
C TYR A 41 -7.67 -5.61 10.09
N GLU A 42 -7.39 -5.10 8.90
CA GLU A 42 -8.10 -5.37 7.66
C GLU A 42 -7.09 -5.79 6.58
N THR A 43 -7.55 -6.55 5.60
CA THR A 43 -6.73 -7.00 4.47
C THR A 43 -7.42 -6.70 3.16
N PHE A 44 -6.67 -6.24 2.17
CA PHE A 44 -7.17 -5.91 0.84
C PHE A 44 -6.40 -6.72 -0.20
N LEU A 45 -7.11 -7.51 -1.01
CA LEU A 45 -6.52 -8.14 -2.20
C LEU A 45 -6.49 -7.14 -3.36
N GLU A 46 -5.81 -7.51 -4.45
CA GLU A 46 -5.67 -6.66 -5.65
C GLU A 46 -7.01 -6.09 -6.15
N ALA A 47 -8.10 -6.87 -6.10
CA ALA A 47 -9.43 -6.44 -6.52
C ALA A 47 -10.11 -5.48 -5.54
N ASP A 48 -9.68 -5.46 -4.27
CA ASP A 48 -10.28 -4.65 -3.19
C ASP A 48 -9.62 -3.28 -3.06
N LEU A 49 -8.45 -3.10 -3.68
CA LEU A 49 -7.65 -1.88 -3.60
C LEU A 49 -8.42 -0.57 -3.90
N PRO A 50 -9.38 -0.50 -4.85
CA PRO A 50 -10.18 0.70 -5.05
C PRO A 50 -10.93 1.17 -3.79
N SER A 51 -11.26 0.27 -2.87
CA SER A 51 -11.91 0.60 -1.59
C SER A 51 -10.95 1.11 -0.52
N LEU A 52 -9.65 0.78 -0.65
CA LEU A 52 -8.61 1.23 0.28
C LEU A 52 -8.20 2.69 0.02
N TRP A 53 -8.15 3.13 -1.24
CA TRP A 53 -7.63 4.46 -1.60
C TRP A 53 -8.30 5.62 -0.86
N PRO A 54 -9.63 5.70 -0.76
CA PRO A 54 -10.27 6.78 -0.02
C PRO A 54 -9.89 6.74 1.47
N ARG A 55 -9.60 5.58 2.06
CA ARG A 55 -9.17 5.50 3.46
C ARG A 55 -7.78 6.10 3.64
N LEU A 56 -6.85 5.83 2.70
CA LEU A 56 -5.51 6.40 2.73
C LEU A 56 -5.52 7.92 2.50
N GLU A 57 -6.33 8.41 1.57
CA GLU A 57 -6.46 9.85 1.26
C GLU A 57 -7.00 10.68 2.43
N HIS A 58 -7.79 10.06 3.33
CA HIS A 58 -8.35 10.73 4.51
C HIS A 58 -7.58 10.43 5.79
N ALA A 59 -6.43 9.74 5.70
CA ALA A 59 -5.59 9.42 6.84
C ALA A 59 -4.80 10.66 7.29
N ASP A 60 -4.57 10.79 8.60
CA ASP A 60 -3.70 11.84 9.13
C ASP A 60 -2.23 11.55 8.81
N ARG A 61 -1.86 10.25 8.77
CA ARG A 61 -0.53 9.74 8.45
C ARG A 61 -0.60 8.26 8.07
N ILE A 62 0.22 7.87 7.10
CA ILE A 62 0.40 6.48 6.68
C ILE A 62 1.79 6.02 7.12
N ILE A 63 1.85 4.90 7.85
CA ILE A 63 3.06 4.39 8.49
C ILE A 63 3.38 3.03 7.89
N GLY A 64 4.61 2.85 7.43
CA GLY A 64 5.10 1.58 6.90
C GLY A 64 6.62 1.49 6.99
N TYR A 65 7.17 0.30 6.80
CA TYR A 65 8.61 0.07 6.79
C TYR A 65 9.13 0.07 5.35
N ASN A 66 10.17 0.85 5.05
CA ASN A 66 10.71 1.00 3.69
C ASN A 66 9.68 1.50 2.64
N GLN A 67 8.56 2.06 3.09
CA GLN A 67 7.38 2.37 2.28
C GLN A 67 7.68 3.27 1.07
N LYS A 68 8.51 4.31 1.25
CA LYS A 68 8.83 5.26 0.17
C LYS A 68 9.70 4.64 -0.92
N SER A 69 10.50 3.63 -0.59
CA SER A 69 11.46 3.02 -1.52
C SER A 69 10.96 1.72 -2.15
N PHE A 70 9.94 1.08 -1.59
CA PHE A 70 9.39 -0.18 -2.11
C PHE A 70 7.86 -0.12 -2.26
N ASP A 71 7.12 0.05 -1.18
CA ASP A 71 5.67 -0.12 -1.15
C ASP A 71 4.93 0.92 -2.01
N ASN A 72 5.21 2.22 -1.80
CA ASN A 72 4.60 3.32 -2.54
C ASN A 72 4.85 3.17 -4.06
N PRO A 73 6.08 2.92 -4.54
CA PRO A 73 6.32 2.60 -5.95
C PRO A 73 5.45 1.47 -6.51
N VAL A 74 5.24 0.38 -5.77
CA VAL A 74 4.42 -0.76 -6.21
C VAL A 74 2.93 -0.43 -6.15
N MET A 75 2.46 0.21 -5.08
CA MET A 75 1.06 0.65 -4.95
C MET A 75 0.67 1.71 -5.99
N ASN A 76 1.59 2.57 -6.40
CA ASN A 76 1.38 3.55 -7.47
C ASN A 76 1.14 2.89 -8.84
N ASN A 77 1.38 1.58 -9.03
CA ASN A 77 0.92 0.85 -10.22
C ASN A 77 -0.62 0.75 -10.29
N TYR A 78 -1.30 0.91 -9.15
CA TYR A 78 -2.73 0.74 -8.97
C TYR A 78 -3.45 2.02 -8.55
N TYR A 79 -2.72 2.95 -7.94
CA TYR A 79 -3.24 4.24 -7.48
C TYR A 79 -3.03 5.33 -8.54
N ALA A 80 -4.03 6.17 -8.77
CA ALA A 80 -3.98 7.19 -9.81
C ALA A 80 -3.13 8.43 -9.46
N GLY A 81 -2.82 8.62 -8.18
CA GLY A 81 -1.98 9.71 -7.67
C GLY A 81 -0.56 9.25 -7.31
N ASP A 82 0.10 10.01 -6.44
CA ASP A 82 1.39 9.64 -5.87
C ASP A 82 1.28 9.49 -4.35
N LEU A 83 1.37 8.25 -3.87
CA LEU A 83 1.27 7.96 -2.44
C LEU A 83 2.37 8.62 -1.60
N ASN A 84 3.50 9.01 -2.19
CA ASN A 84 4.54 9.76 -1.46
C ASN A 84 4.10 11.18 -1.06
N GLN A 85 3.03 11.72 -1.66
CA GLN A 85 2.48 13.04 -1.32
C GLN A 85 1.51 13.00 -0.13
N ILE A 86 1.02 11.81 0.24
CA ILE A 86 0.05 11.61 1.33
C ILE A 86 0.57 10.69 2.45
N SER A 87 1.84 10.25 2.34
CA SER A 87 2.52 9.38 3.33
C SER A 87 3.66 10.05 4.10
#